data_AF-A0AA90Q0S5-F1
#
_entry.id   AF-A0AA90Q0S5-F1
#
_cell.length_a   1.000
_cell.length_b   1.000
_cell.length_c   1.000
_cell.angle_alpha   90.00
_cell.angle_beta   90.00
_cell.angle_gamma   90.00
#
_symmetry.space_group_name_H-M   'P 1'
#
loop_
_entity.id
_entity.type
_entity.pdbx_description
1 polymer ?
#
loop_
_entity_poly.entity_id
_entity_poly.type
_entity_poly.pdbx_seq_one_letter_code
_entity_poly.pdbx_strand_id
1 'polypeptide(L)'
;MRSSLLGGLFLTAALLAPGLAVADPTIIYLVRHGEKAAVEKDPELTAQGKARARNIAATLKSTGIAHIYSSTAQRTRQTAQPLATDLGLQVQVYDPAQSAKLVAQVKAAGGTALVVGHSNTVPELVRLFGGKSGSDIGDDEFDRLYQLIVDKDGSVTTVLLHSVAP
;
A
#
# COMPACT_ATOMS: atom_id res chain seq x y z
N MET A 1 -58.08 -15.13 -53.25
CA MET A 1 -56.67 -15.15 -52.82
C MET A 1 -56.41 -13.93 -51.95
N ARG A 2 -56.10 -14.11 -50.66
CA ARG A 2 -55.01 -13.42 -49.95
C ARG A 2 -55.05 -13.82 -48.47
N SER A 3 -53.97 -14.48 -48.08
CA SER A 3 -53.68 -15.08 -46.78
C SER A 3 -53.40 -14.01 -45.72
N SER A 4 -53.95 -14.19 -44.53
CA SER A 4 -53.58 -13.40 -43.33
C SER A 4 -52.47 -14.14 -42.59
N LEU A 5 -51.24 -13.62 -42.65
CA LEU A 5 -50.10 -14.15 -41.90
C LEU A 5 -50.02 -13.44 -40.54
N LEU A 6 -50.22 -14.20 -39.45
CA LEU A 6 -49.83 -13.81 -38.10
C LEU A 6 -48.30 -13.73 -38.02
N GLY A 7 -47.76 -12.54 -37.76
CA GLY A 7 -46.35 -12.34 -37.41
C GLY A 7 -46.22 -12.17 -35.89
N GLY A 8 -45.84 -13.22 -35.18
CA GLY A 8 -45.52 -13.17 -33.75
C GLY A 8 -44.14 -12.54 -33.53
N LEU A 9 -44.09 -11.48 -32.72
CA LEU A 9 -42.85 -10.81 -32.30
C LEU A 9 -42.32 -11.51 -31.04
N PHE A 10 -41.27 -12.33 -31.18
CA PHE A 10 -40.52 -12.86 -30.04
C PHE A 10 -39.47 -11.83 -29.60
N LEU A 11 -39.67 -11.26 -28.42
CA LEU A 11 -38.71 -10.37 -27.76
C LEU A 11 -37.78 -11.22 -26.88
N THR A 12 -36.56 -11.50 -27.35
CA THR A 12 -35.54 -12.18 -26.55
C THR A 12 -34.87 -11.19 -25.60
N ALA A 13 -35.18 -11.29 -24.30
CA ALA A 13 -34.46 -10.57 -23.26
C ALA A 13 -33.09 -11.24 -23.04
N ALA A 14 -32.01 -10.59 -23.48
CA ALA A 14 -30.65 -11.02 -23.16
C ALA A 14 -30.35 -10.71 -21.69
N LEU A 15 -30.29 -11.75 -20.85
CA LEU A 15 -29.78 -11.65 -19.49
C LEU A 15 -28.29 -11.34 -19.52
N LEU A 16 -27.90 -10.09 -19.25
CA LEU A 16 -26.53 -9.76 -18.87
C LEU A 16 -26.26 -10.37 -17.49
N ALA A 17 -25.56 -11.51 -17.45
CA ALA A 17 -24.97 -11.99 -16.22
C ALA A 17 -23.86 -11.01 -15.80
N PRO A 18 -23.87 -10.46 -14.57
CA PRO A 18 -22.75 -9.68 -14.07
C PRO A 18 -21.53 -10.59 -14.01
N GLY A 19 -20.49 -10.27 -14.79
CA GLY A 19 -19.19 -10.93 -14.66
C GLY A 19 -18.67 -10.73 -13.25
N LEU A 20 -18.36 -11.83 -12.55
CA LEU A 20 -17.66 -11.76 -11.28
C LEU A 20 -16.30 -11.09 -11.54
N ALA A 21 -16.18 -9.82 -11.15
CA ALA A 21 -14.90 -9.13 -11.12
C ALA A 21 -14.02 -9.87 -10.10
N VAL A 22 -13.07 -10.63 -10.59
CA VAL A 22 -12.05 -11.25 -9.76
C VAL A 22 -11.13 -10.13 -9.29
N ALA A 23 -11.26 -9.73 -8.03
CA ALA A 23 -10.34 -8.75 -7.45
C ALA A 23 -8.92 -9.34 -7.46
N ASP A 24 -7.97 -8.60 -8.03
CA ASP A 24 -6.55 -8.96 -7.96
C ASP A 24 -6.06 -8.95 -6.50
N PRO A 25 -5.06 -9.79 -6.16
CA PRO A 25 -4.47 -9.79 -4.83
C PRO A 25 -3.97 -8.39 -4.45
N THR A 26 -4.22 -7.99 -3.20
CA THR A 26 -3.79 -6.69 -2.67
C THR A 26 -2.36 -6.81 -2.17
N ILE A 27 -1.45 -5.97 -2.68
CA ILE A 27 -0.05 -5.95 -2.27
C ILE A 27 0.20 -4.71 -1.40
N ILE A 28 0.74 -4.91 -0.20
CA ILE A 28 1.00 -3.81 0.74
C ILE A 28 2.48 -3.81 1.09
N TYR A 29 3.16 -2.73 0.73
CA TYR A 29 4.52 -2.45 1.15
C TYR A 29 4.50 -1.62 2.43
N LEU A 30 5.24 -2.04 3.45
CA LEU A 30 5.37 -1.28 4.70
C LEU A 30 6.84 -1.02 5.02
N VAL A 31 7.14 0.23 5.36
CA VAL A 31 8.50 0.67 5.73
C VAL A 31 8.44 1.63 6.91
N ARG A 32 9.48 1.62 7.74
CA ARG A 32 9.77 2.74 8.65
C ARG A 32 10.29 3.93 7.81
N HIS A 33 10.13 5.16 8.31
CA HIS A 33 10.88 6.29 7.78
C HIS A 33 12.39 6.02 7.71
N GLY A 34 13.11 6.70 6.81
CA GLY A 34 14.57 6.67 6.76
C GLY A 34 15.27 7.37 7.93
N GLU A 35 16.60 7.40 7.91
CA GLU A 35 17.45 8.01 8.93
C GLU A 35 17.07 9.48 9.16
N LYS A 36 16.94 9.87 10.43
CA LYS A 36 16.46 11.18 10.85
C LYS A 36 17.51 11.95 11.66
N ALA A 37 17.42 13.27 11.68
CA ALA A 37 18.23 14.09 12.60
C ALA A 37 17.91 13.74 14.07
N ALA A 38 18.91 13.88 14.95
CA ALA A 38 18.81 13.38 16.33
C ALA A 38 18.05 14.30 17.29
N VAL A 39 18.10 15.63 17.09
CA VAL A 39 17.87 16.61 18.17
C VAL A 39 16.53 17.35 18.07
N GLU A 40 15.73 17.11 17.02
CA GLU A 40 14.48 17.86 16.82
C GLU A 40 13.23 17.05 17.21
N LYS A 41 12.15 17.77 17.53
CA LYS A 41 10.85 17.19 17.93
C LYS A 41 10.17 16.44 16.78
N ASP A 42 10.24 16.98 15.56
CA ASP A 42 9.83 16.29 14.33
C ASP A 42 10.94 16.42 13.29
N PRO A 43 12.03 15.64 13.46
CA PRO A 43 13.25 15.85 12.69
C PRO A 43 13.04 15.48 11.22
N GLU A 44 13.69 16.23 10.35
CA GLU A 44 13.84 15.86 8.95
C GLU A 44 14.68 14.58 8.79
N LEU A 45 14.59 13.99 7.59
CA LEU A 45 15.55 13.01 7.14
C LEU A 45 16.95 13.62 6.98
N THR A 46 17.96 12.85 7.38
CA THR A 46 19.36 13.16 7.06
C THR A 46 19.61 12.97 5.56
N ALA A 47 20.81 13.31 5.07
CA ALA A 47 21.20 12.99 3.69
C ALA A 47 21.09 11.47 3.40
N GLN A 48 21.50 10.64 4.36
CA GLN A 48 21.37 9.18 4.29
C GLN A 48 19.89 8.75 4.20
N GLY A 49 19.02 9.32 5.03
CA GLY A 49 17.59 9.04 4.98
C GLY A 49 16.94 9.46 3.67
N LYS A 50 17.36 10.58 3.08
CA LYS A 50 16.90 11.04 1.76
C LYS A 50 17.36 10.10 0.64
N ALA A 51 18.59 9.62 0.68
CA ALA A 51 19.09 8.61 -0.27
C ALA A 51 18.29 7.30 -0.15
N ARG A 52 18.04 6.84 1.08
CA ARG A 52 17.18 5.67 1.33
C ARG A 52 15.77 5.84 0.78
N ALA A 53 15.15 7.00 0.99
CA ALA A 53 13.83 7.30 0.44
C ALA A 53 13.81 7.20 -1.10
N ARG A 54 14.89 7.65 -1.78
CA ARG A 54 15.05 7.47 -3.22
C ARG A 54 15.25 6.01 -3.62
N ASN A 55 16.01 5.22 -2.85
CA ASN A 55 16.17 3.78 -3.10
C ASN A 55 14.83 3.04 -2.98
N ILE A 56 14.03 3.35 -1.97
CA ILE A 56 12.67 2.80 -1.81
C ILE A 56 11.82 3.15 -3.04
N ALA A 57 11.85 4.41 -3.49
CA ALA A 57 11.12 4.82 -4.68
C ALA A 57 11.57 4.07 -5.95
N ALA A 58 12.89 3.94 -6.15
CA ALA A 58 13.44 3.22 -7.29
C ALA A 58 13.04 1.74 -7.29
N THR A 59 13.01 1.09 -6.11
CA THR A 59 12.57 -0.30 -5.94
C THR A 59 11.08 -0.48 -6.24
N LEU A 60 10.24 0.48 -5.83
CA LEU A 60 8.78 0.33 -5.85
C LEU A 60 8.08 0.98 -7.06
N LYS A 61 8.75 1.85 -7.84
CA LYS A 61 8.10 2.59 -8.95
C LYS A 61 7.42 1.71 -10.00
N SER A 62 7.87 0.48 -10.18
CA SER A 62 7.34 -0.45 -11.19
C SER A 62 6.43 -1.55 -10.61
N THR A 63 6.06 -1.47 -9.32
CA THR A 63 5.24 -2.52 -8.66
C THR A 63 3.73 -2.26 -8.76
N GLY A 64 3.32 -1.21 -9.49
CA GLY A 64 1.90 -0.86 -9.66
C GLY A 64 1.29 -0.16 -8.44
N ILE A 65 2.10 0.53 -7.65
CA ILE A 65 1.63 1.36 -6.52
C ILE A 65 0.53 2.31 -6.99
N ALA A 66 -0.64 2.20 -6.37
CA ALA A 66 -1.81 3.04 -6.59
C ALA A 66 -2.07 3.98 -5.40
N HIS A 67 -1.61 3.61 -4.21
CA HIS A 67 -1.86 4.36 -2.98
C HIS A 67 -0.58 4.51 -2.14
N ILE A 68 -0.39 5.68 -1.56
CA ILE A 68 0.75 5.98 -0.70
C ILE A 68 0.24 6.62 0.58
N TYR A 69 0.61 6.04 1.72
CA TYR A 69 0.20 6.47 3.05
C TYR A 69 1.41 6.84 3.90
N SER A 70 1.29 7.89 4.69
CA SER A 70 2.31 8.30 5.66
C SER A 70 1.67 8.81 6.94
N SER A 71 2.33 8.63 8.08
CA SER A 71 1.94 9.37 9.29
C SER A 71 2.17 10.88 9.12
N THR A 72 1.74 11.66 10.11
CA THR A 72 1.92 13.11 10.18
C THR A 72 3.36 13.56 10.50
N ALA A 73 4.30 12.66 10.70
CA ALA A 73 5.69 13.03 10.94
C ALA A 73 6.38 13.52 9.65
N GLN A 74 7.26 14.50 9.77
CA GLN A 74 8.00 15.02 8.61
C GLN A 74 8.86 13.95 7.95
N ARG A 75 9.61 13.18 8.73
CA ARG A 75 10.45 12.07 8.26
C ARG A 75 9.68 10.98 7.50
N THR A 76 8.45 10.64 7.91
CA THR A 76 7.64 9.64 7.19
C THR A 76 7.17 10.20 5.86
N ARG A 77 6.69 11.46 5.84
CA ARG A 77 6.31 12.14 4.58
C ARG A 77 7.48 12.25 3.61
N GLN A 78 8.65 12.67 4.10
CA GLN A 78 9.87 12.78 3.30
C GLN A 78 10.35 11.42 2.76
N THR A 79 10.06 10.32 3.45
CA THR A 79 10.37 8.97 2.97
C THR A 79 9.42 8.54 1.84
N ALA A 80 8.14 8.88 1.95
CA ALA A 80 7.12 8.58 0.95
C ALA A 80 7.21 9.45 -0.32
N GLN A 81 7.64 10.71 -0.15
CA GLN A 81 7.53 11.75 -1.18
C GLN A 81 8.22 11.42 -2.50
N PRO A 82 9.42 10.82 -2.55
CA PRO A 82 10.06 10.51 -3.83
C PRO A 82 9.23 9.60 -4.73
N LEU A 83 8.65 8.53 -4.17
CA LEU A 83 7.80 7.61 -4.94
C LEU A 83 6.51 8.31 -5.40
N ALA A 84 5.90 9.11 -4.52
CA ALA A 84 4.71 9.87 -4.84
C ALA A 84 4.96 10.83 -6.02
N THR A 85 6.08 11.54 -6.01
CA THR A 85 6.50 12.41 -7.11
C THR A 85 6.74 11.62 -8.40
N ASP A 86 7.49 10.53 -8.33
CA ASP A 86 7.83 9.71 -9.51
C ASP A 86 6.57 9.10 -10.17
N LEU A 87 5.52 8.82 -9.39
CA LEU A 87 4.25 8.25 -9.87
C LEU A 87 3.13 9.28 -10.11
N GLY A 88 3.34 10.55 -9.76
CA GLY A 88 2.29 11.57 -9.82
C GLY A 88 1.13 11.33 -8.84
N LEU A 89 1.39 10.62 -7.73
CA LEU A 89 0.41 10.30 -6.69
C LEU A 89 0.49 11.27 -5.51
N GLN A 90 -0.59 11.35 -4.74
CA GLN A 90 -0.59 12.07 -3.47
C GLN A 90 -0.25 11.14 -2.30
N VAL A 91 0.46 11.69 -1.30
CA VAL A 91 0.66 11.03 -0.02
C VAL A 91 -0.55 11.27 0.87
N GLN A 92 -1.30 10.21 1.18
CA GLN A 92 -2.43 10.25 2.09
C GLN A 92 -1.94 10.18 3.54
N VAL A 93 -2.36 11.13 4.37
CA VAL A 93 -1.94 11.19 5.76
C VAL A 93 -2.85 10.32 6.64
N TYR A 94 -2.26 9.55 7.55
CA TYR A 94 -2.99 8.80 8.56
C TYR A 94 -2.51 9.15 9.98
N ASP A 95 -3.38 8.91 10.95
CA ASP A 95 -3.05 9.01 12.37
C ASP A 95 -2.44 7.68 12.85
N PRO A 96 -1.17 7.65 13.31
CA PRO A 96 -0.55 6.43 13.81
C PRO A 96 -1.23 5.86 15.06
N ALA A 97 -2.08 6.62 15.77
CA ALA A 97 -2.91 6.09 16.86
C ALA A 97 -4.17 5.36 16.37
N GLN A 98 -4.49 5.42 15.07
CA GLN A 98 -5.67 4.82 14.45
C GLN A 98 -5.31 3.72 13.45
N SER A 99 -4.36 2.83 13.80
CA SER A 99 -3.88 1.73 12.93
C SER A 99 -5.02 0.88 12.32
N ALA A 100 -6.04 0.54 13.11
CA ALA A 100 -7.18 -0.24 12.62
C ALA A 100 -7.98 0.48 11.53
N LYS A 101 -8.12 1.81 11.64
CA LYS A 101 -8.77 2.64 10.61
C LYS A 101 -7.95 2.67 9.33
N LEU A 102 -6.63 2.80 9.43
CA LEU A 102 -5.75 2.72 8.27
C LEU A 102 -5.88 1.36 7.57
N VAL A 103 -5.88 0.26 8.32
CA VAL A 103 -6.02 -1.09 7.76
C VAL A 103 -7.33 -1.25 6.99
N ALA A 104 -8.44 -0.77 7.56
CA ALA A 104 -9.73 -0.78 6.87
C ALA A 104 -9.70 0.08 5.59
N GLN A 105 -9.08 1.25 5.63
CA GLN A 105 -8.94 2.14 4.48
C GLN A 105 -8.10 1.51 3.36
N VAL A 106 -6.95 0.92 3.69
CA VAL A 106 -6.08 0.25 2.70
C VAL A 106 -6.80 -0.95 2.07
N LYS A 107 -7.48 -1.78 2.88
CA LYS A 107 -8.26 -2.91 2.36
C LYS A 107 -9.41 -2.48 1.46
N ALA A 108 -10.10 -1.39 1.80
CA ALA A 108 -11.21 -0.87 1.00
C ALA A 108 -10.74 -0.21 -0.31
N ALA A 109 -9.56 0.42 -0.32
CA ALA A 109 -8.99 1.01 -1.53
C ALA A 109 -8.57 -0.07 -2.54
N GLY A 110 -8.06 -1.21 -2.04
CA GLY A 110 -7.54 -2.28 -2.88
C GLY A 110 -6.25 -1.87 -3.62
N GLY A 111 -5.85 -2.68 -4.60
CA GLY A 111 -4.64 -2.42 -5.38
C GLY A 111 -3.35 -2.52 -4.57
N THR A 112 -2.28 -1.90 -5.08
CA THR A 112 -0.96 -1.94 -4.44
C THR A 112 -0.71 -0.66 -3.66
N ALA A 113 -0.29 -0.76 -2.40
CA ALA A 113 -0.08 0.38 -1.51
C ALA A 113 1.32 0.42 -0.90
N LEU A 114 1.86 1.62 -0.68
CA LEU A 114 2.97 1.87 0.23
C LEU A 114 2.45 2.52 1.51
N VAL A 115 2.86 2.01 2.67
CA VAL A 115 2.58 2.58 3.99
C VAL A 115 3.89 2.90 4.69
N VAL A 116 4.09 4.17 5.05
CA VAL A 116 5.28 4.64 5.76
C VAL A 116 4.95 5.02 7.20
N GLY A 117 5.59 4.34 8.14
CA GLY A 117 5.36 4.51 9.58
C GLY A 117 6.64 4.60 10.42
N HIS A 118 6.57 4.03 11.61
CA HIS A 118 7.62 4.09 12.64
C HIS A 118 8.09 2.68 13.03
N SER A 119 9.21 2.58 13.75
CA SER A 119 9.75 1.30 14.22
C SER A 119 8.75 0.50 15.06
N ASN A 120 7.88 1.18 15.82
CA ASN A 120 6.84 0.56 16.63
C ASN A 120 5.53 0.33 15.87
N THR A 121 5.12 1.24 14.97
CA THR A 121 3.81 1.12 14.27
C THR A 121 3.84 0.23 13.05
N VAL A 122 4.98 0.08 12.37
CA VAL A 122 5.09 -0.79 11.18
C VAL A 122 4.88 -2.27 11.55
N PRO A 123 5.55 -2.83 12.59
CA PRO A 123 5.27 -4.20 13.03
C PRO A 123 3.82 -4.41 13.47
N GLU A 124 3.21 -3.42 14.13
CA GLU A 124 1.79 -3.45 14.49
C GLU A 124 0.89 -3.56 13.26
N LEU A 125 1.10 -2.69 12.27
CA LEU A 125 0.35 -2.71 11.01
C LEU A 125 0.51 -4.04 10.27
N VAL A 126 1.72 -4.60 10.22
CA VAL A 126 1.95 -5.93 9.62
C VAL A 126 1.05 -6.98 10.29
N ARG A 127 0.97 -7.00 11.62
CA ARG A 127 0.10 -7.93 12.37
C ARG A 127 -1.38 -7.67 12.09
N LEU A 128 -1.81 -6.41 12.07
CA LEU A 128 -3.20 -6.04 11.82
C LEU A 128 -3.66 -6.38 10.39
N PHE A 129 -2.75 -6.36 9.43
CA PHE A 129 -3.02 -6.87 8.08
C PHE A 129 -3.12 -8.40 8.04
N GLY A 130 -2.64 -9.12 9.06
CA GLY A 130 -2.60 -10.58 9.13
C GLY A 130 -1.24 -11.19 8.82
N GLY A 131 -0.21 -10.35 8.62
CA GLY A 131 1.14 -10.77 8.33
C GLY A 131 1.97 -11.12 9.57
N LYS A 132 3.18 -11.64 9.33
CA LYS A 132 4.17 -12.00 10.35
C LYS A 132 5.21 -10.89 10.46
N SER A 133 5.13 -10.08 11.52
CA SER A 133 6.03 -8.94 11.71
C SER A 133 7.50 -9.32 11.95
N GLY A 134 7.76 -10.55 12.44
CA GLY A 134 9.08 -10.91 12.97
C GLY A 134 9.37 -10.18 14.28
N SER A 135 10.66 -10.00 14.57
CA SER A 135 11.16 -9.21 15.69
C SER A 135 10.81 -7.73 15.55
N ASP A 136 10.92 -7.00 16.65
CA ASP A 136 10.82 -5.54 16.61
C ASP A 136 11.92 -4.94 15.73
N ILE A 137 11.67 -3.74 15.22
CA ILE A 137 12.62 -3.00 14.38
C ILE A 137 13.56 -2.24 15.32
N GLY A 138 14.87 -2.46 15.19
CA GLY A 138 15.88 -1.76 15.99
C GLY A 138 15.87 -0.25 15.77
N ASP A 139 16.34 0.53 16.76
CA ASP A 139 16.37 1.98 16.65
C ASP A 139 17.27 2.49 15.51
N ASP A 140 18.34 1.75 15.24
CA ASP A 140 19.34 1.93 14.16
C ASP A 140 18.99 1.18 12.86
N GLU A 141 17.87 0.46 12.84
CA GLU A 141 17.40 -0.31 11.69
C GLU A 141 16.41 0.51 10.83
N PHE A 142 16.82 0.83 9.60
CA PHE A 142 16.05 1.68 8.69
C PHE A 142 15.77 1.02 7.34
N ASP A 143 16.37 -0.13 7.06
CA ASP A 143 16.36 -0.78 5.75
C ASP A 143 15.23 -1.79 5.57
N ARG A 144 14.56 -2.20 6.63
CA ARG A 144 13.48 -3.20 6.58
C ARG A 144 12.30 -2.75 5.71
N LEU A 145 11.95 -3.57 4.73
CA LEU A 145 10.81 -3.39 3.83
C LEU A 145 9.95 -4.66 3.82
N TYR A 146 8.72 -4.54 4.33
CA TYR A 146 7.75 -5.62 4.28
C TYR A 146 6.99 -5.57 2.98
N GLN A 147 6.76 -6.72 2.36
CA GLN A 147 5.75 -6.92 1.33
C GLN A 147 4.72 -7.92 1.86
N LEU A 148 3.47 -7.48 1.98
CA LEU A 148 2.34 -8.33 2.30
C LEU A 148 1.57 -8.62 1.02
N ILE A 149 1.31 -9.89 0.77
CA ILE A 149 0.46 -10.36 -0.32
C ILE A 149 -0.80 -10.89 0.33
N VAL A 150 -1.92 -10.18 0.12
CA VAL A 150 -3.23 -10.55 0.65
C VAL A 150 -3.99 -11.29 -0.43
N ASP A 151 -4.17 -12.60 -0.22
CA ASP A 151 -4.90 -13.47 -1.12
C ASP A 151 -6.42 -13.35 -0.96
N LYS A 152 -7.16 -13.90 -1.92
CA LYS A 152 -8.63 -13.81 -2.00
C LYS A 152 -9.35 -14.49 -0.85
N ASP A 153 -8.71 -15.48 -0.23
CA ASP A 153 -9.21 -16.18 0.96
C ASP A 153 -8.88 -15.44 2.27
N GLY A 154 -8.20 -14.29 2.17
CA GLY A 154 -7.77 -13.48 3.31
C GLY A 154 -6.47 -13.96 3.95
N SER A 155 -5.84 -15.02 3.43
CA SER A 155 -4.51 -15.41 3.87
C SER A 155 -3.48 -14.34 3.47
N VAL A 156 -2.45 -14.17 4.32
CA VAL A 156 -1.43 -13.14 4.12
C VAL A 156 -0.05 -13.76 4.15
N THR A 157 0.65 -13.64 3.03
CA THR A 157 2.07 -13.97 2.94
C THR A 157 2.89 -12.73 3.25
N THR A 158 3.85 -12.86 4.17
CA THR A 158 4.82 -11.80 4.47
C THR A 158 6.16 -12.15 3.86
N VAL A 159 6.65 -11.29 2.98
CA VAL A 159 8.02 -11.31 2.46
C VAL A 159 8.79 -10.17 3.10
N LEU A 160 9.95 -10.49 3.67
CA LEU A 160 10.84 -9.50 4.25
C LEU A 160 11.97 -9.19 3.27
N LEU A 161 12.04 -7.93 2.86
CA LEU A 161 13.06 -7.39 1.98
C LEU A 161 13.87 -6.34 2.74
N HIS A 162 15.01 -5.96 2.18
CA HIS A 162 15.83 -4.87 2.68
C HIS A 162 16.04 -3.86 1.55
N SER A 163 15.79 -2.58 1.82
CA SER A 163 16.18 -1.51 0.92
C SER A 163 17.70 -1.49 0.80
N VAL A 164 18.20 -1.27 -0.41
CA VAL A 164 19.64 -1.18 -0.66
C VAL A 164 20.22 -0.05 0.20
N ALA A 165 21.43 -0.29 0.72
CA ALA A 165 22.17 0.72 1.44
C ALA A 165 22.24 2.03 0.61
N PRO A 166 22.04 3.19 1.26
CA PRO A 166 22.10 4.49 0.62
C PRO A 166 23.50 4.82 0.07
#